data_AF-A0A1I3WWT7-F1
#
_entry.id   AF-A0A1I3WWT7-F1
#
_cell.length_a   1.000
_cell.length_b   1.000
_cell.length_c   1.000
_cell.angle_alpha   90.00
_cell.angle_beta   90.00
_cell.angle_gamma   90.00
#
_symmetry.space_group_name_H-M   'P 1'
#
loop_
_entity.id
_entity.type
_entity.pdbx_description
1 polymer ?
#
loop_
_entity_poly.entity_id
_entity_poly.type
_entity_poly.pdbx_seq_one_letter_code
_entity_poly.pdbx_strand_id
1 'polypeptide(L)' 'MYRRPLDDEDDPRRWLLLGFDSAGRLLELVILQFDSGDELIIHAMKAREQYHSSLS' A
#
# COMPACT_ATOMS: atom_id res chain seq x y z
N MET A 1 -10.05 2.59 1.16
CA MET A 1 -8.64 2.13 1.08
C MET A 1 -8.21 2.25 -0.36
N TYR A 2 -7.17 3.02 -0.63
CA TYR A 2 -6.63 3.23 -1.98
C TYR A 2 -5.52 2.21 -2.24
N ARG A 3 -5.46 1.65 -3.46
CA ARG A 3 -4.45 0.67 -3.88
C ARG A 3 -4.00 0.98 -5.31
N ARG A 4 -2.70 0.98 -5.55
CA ARG A 4 -2.12 1.09 -6.91
C ARG A 4 -0.87 0.22 -7.06
N PRO A 5 -0.53 -0.24 -8.27
CA PRO A 5 0.76 -0.87 -8.52
C PRO A 5 1.89 0.14 -8.27
N LEU A 6 3.03 -0.35 -7.78
CA LEU A 6 4.26 0.44 -7.63
C LEU A 6 5.13 0.38 -8.89
N ASP A 7 4.97 -0.67 -9.69
CA ASP A 7 5.76 -1.04 -10.85
C ASP A 7 4.97 -1.96 -11.79
N ASP A 8 5.65 -2.40 -12.85
CA ASP A 8 5.12 -3.32 -13.86
C ASP A 8 5.66 -4.76 -13.68
N GLU A 9 6.18 -5.12 -12.48
CA GLU A 9 6.65 -6.48 -12.17
C GLU A 9 5.47 -7.41 -11.86
N ASP A 10 5.47 -8.61 -12.43
CA ASP A 10 4.32 -9.54 -12.37
C ASP A 10 4.34 -10.52 -11.17
N ASP A 11 5.52 -10.91 -10.66
CA ASP A 11 5.63 -11.79 -9.48
C ASP A 11 6.95 -11.57 -8.68
N PRO A 12 6.88 -11.16 -7.40
CA PRO A 12 5.68 -10.70 -6.71
C PRO A 12 5.28 -9.28 -7.13
N ARG A 13 4.00 -9.07 -7.44
CA ARG A 13 3.45 -7.73 -7.72
C ARG A 13 3.56 -6.82 -6.51
N ARG A 14 4.11 -5.63 -6.68
CA ARG A 14 4.24 -4.65 -5.61
C ARG A 14 3.09 -3.66 -5.62
N TRP A 15 2.43 -3.50 -4.47
CA TRP A 15 1.29 -2.59 -4.34
C TRP A 15 1.53 -1.56 -3.25
N LEU A 16 1.22 -0.30 -3.57
CA LEU A 16 1.05 0.76 -2.59
C LEU A 16 -0.39 0.75 -2.09
N LEU A 17 -0.56 0.68 -0.78
CA LEU A 17 -1.84 0.78 -0.10
C LEU A 17 -1.84 2.05 0.77
N LEU A 18 -2.89 2.85 0.65
CA LEU A 18 -3.15 4.00 1.53
C LEU A 18 -4.48 3.79 2.27
N GLY A 19 -4.45 3.91 3.58
CA GLY A 19 -5.64 3.70 4.41
C GLY A 19 -5.48 4.24 5.83
N PHE A 20 -6.60 4.47 6.50
CA PHE A 20 -6.61 4.93 7.88
C PHE A 20 -6.58 3.75 8.85
N ASP A 21 -5.80 3.86 9.91
CA ASP A 21 -5.91 2.95 11.05
C ASP A 21 -7.10 3.30 11.96
N SER A 22 -7.31 2.51 13.02
CA SER A 22 -8.39 2.72 13.98
C SER A 22 -8.29 4.03 14.76
N ALA A 23 -7.13 4.69 14.74
CA ALA A 23 -6.91 6.00 15.36
C ALA A 23 -7.05 7.15 14.35
N GLY A 24 -7.46 6.87 13.10
CA GLY A 24 -7.61 7.89 12.05
C GLY A 24 -6.29 8.39 11.49
N ARG A 25 -5.17 7.70 11.72
CA ARG A 25 -3.89 8.06 11.11
C ARG A 25 -3.81 7.44 9.72
N LEU A 26 -3.44 8.26 8.73
CA LEU A 26 -3.19 7.75 7.40
C LEU A 26 -1.89 6.94 7.39
N LEU A 27 -1.95 5.70 6.90
CA LEU A 27 -0.84 4.79 6.74
C LEU A 27 -0.50 4.59 5.26
N GLU A 28 0.80 4.45 5.00
CA GLU A 28 1.39 4.00 3.74
C GLU A 28 1.92 2.58 3.96
N LEU A 29 1.39 1.62 3.19
CA LEU A 29 1.84 0.23 3.22
C LEU A 29 2.35 -0.18 1.83
N VAL A 30 3.35 -1.06 1.82
CA VAL A 30 3.75 -1.80 0.61
C VAL A 30 3.57 -3.27 0.85
N ILE A 31 2.82 -3.92 -0.05
CA ILE A 31 2.66 -5.38 -0.05
C ILE A 31 3.29 -5.99 -1.30
N LEU A 32 3.79 -7.20 -1.13
CA LEU A 32 4.05 -8.15 -2.19
C LEU A 32 2.81 -9.03 -2.33
N GLN A 33 2.28 -9.16 -3.54
CA GLN A 33 1.24 -10.13 -3.87
C GLN A 33 1.85 -11.20 -4.78
N PHE A 34 1.88 -12.43 -4.29
CA PHE A 34 2.38 -13.58 -5.03
C PHE A 34 1.29 -14.17 -5.92
N ASP A 35 1.67 -14.93 -6.94
CA ASP A 35 0.71 -15.62 -7.81
C ASP A 35 -0.12 -16.70 -7.09
N SER A 36 0.32 -17.17 -5.93
CA SER A 36 -0.49 -18.02 -5.03
C SER A 36 -1.71 -17.29 -4.45
N GLY A 37 -1.73 -15.96 -4.52
CA GLY A 37 -2.70 -15.09 -3.85
C GLY A 37 -2.27 -14.64 -2.45
N ASP A 38 -1.14 -15.15 -1.93
CA ASP A 38 -0.60 -14.71 -0.65
C ASP A 38 -0.13 -13.25 -0.72
N GLU A 39 -0.31 -12.51 0.38
CA GLU A 39 0.16 -11.13 0.51
C GLU A 39 1.15 -11.01 1.68
N LEU A 40 2.27 -10.33 1.45
CA LEU A 40 3.29 -10.03 2.45
C LEU A 40 3.49 -8.52 2.57
N ILE A 41 3.27 -7.96 3.76
CA ILE A 41 3.61 -6.56 4.05
C ILE A 41 5.13 -6.45 4.21
N ILE A 42 5.76 -5.60 3.40
CA ILE A 42 7.20 -5.33 3.46
C ILE A 42 7.52 -3.89 3.90
N HIS A 43 6.52 -3.03 4.00
CA HIS A 43 6.64 -1.66 4.49
C HIS A 43 5.35 -1.21 5.17
N ALA A 44 5.45 -0.55 6.32
CA ALA A 44 4.32 0.05 7.02
C ALA A 44 4.75 1.30 7.79
N MET A 45 4.27 2.47 7.39
CA MET A 45 4.62 3.75 8.00
C MET A 45 3.41 4.69 8.07
N LYS A 46 3.51 5.75 8.89
CA LYS A 46 2.64 6.91 8.70
C LYS A 46 2.83 7.44 7.28
N ALA A 47 1.74 7.71 6.57
CA ALA A 47 1.83 8.17 5.20
C ALA A 47 2.59 9.50 5.09
N ARG A 48 3.42 9.59 4.06
CA ARG A 48 4.08 10.84 3.67
C ARG A 48 3.06 11.87 3.20
N GLU A 49 3.34 13.17 3.42
CA GLU A 49 2.41 14.27 3.11
C GLU A 49 1.94 14.27 1.66
N GLN A 50 2.78 13.84 0.71
CA GLN A 50 2.45 13.72 -0.71
C GLN A 50 1.21 12.85 -1.00
N TYR A 51 0.83 11.97 -0.08
CA TYR A 51 -0.32 11.08 -0.24
C TYR A 51 -1.62 11.64 0.35
N HIS A 52 -1.58 12.78 1.02
CA HIS A 52 -2.77 13.35 1.67
C HIS A 52 -3.86 13.76 0.67
N SER A 53 -3.47 14.12 -0.56
CA SER A 53 -4.41 14.44 -1.65
C SER A 53 -4.88 13.23 -2.44
N SER A 54 -4.25 12.06 -2.28
CA SER A 54 -4.53 10.85 -3.08
C SER A 54 -5.79 10.10 -2.63
N LEU A 55 -6.48 10.58 -1.59
CA LEU A 55 -7.67 9.96 -0.99
C LEU A 55 -8.97 10.71 -1.28
N SER A 56 -8.96 11.68 -2.20
CA SER A 56 -10.17 12.40 -2.63
C SER A 56 -11.08 11.54 -3.50
#